data_AF-A0A7M5WKF0-F1
#
_entry.id   AF-A0A7M5WKF0-F1
#
_cell.length_a   1.000
_cell.length_b   1.000
_cell.length_c   1.000
_cell.angle_alpha   90.00
_cell.angle_beta   90.00
_cell.angle_gamma   90.00
#
_symmetry.space_group_name_H-M   'P 1'
#
loop_
_entity.id
_entity.type
_entity.pdbx_description
1 polymer ?
#
loop_
_entity_poly.entity_id
_entity_poly.type
_entity_poly.pdbx_seq_one_letter_code
_entity_poly.pdbx_strand_id
1 'polypeptide(L)'
;MKCIDMKRNCGQMLGCGDRRFDVSKHCPETCASTTHRTTDENEVAEKFCKMKCIDMKRNCGQMLGCGDQRFDVSKHCPETCASTTHLTTDENEIAEKVCKMKCIDMKRNCGQVLGCGDRRFDVSKHCPKTCASTTRFIVVCEPKKEVMVMCYGRSYTLHGKAKNGASAKQYEWYKKSKKDSLVQLDSDSQYSITYSDRDPTKSSLTIRSFSMVKHEGFYAFRKANLNYIDCYDYKVTAFLQLEYNDGKDKFDVLAGEDLTLAVKAKDPASKTSWTVNGQSLIEPLIKASPHYNLPSTDDFGPTAQILEILNPQRRHGGIYKLKWSTRFHQCPIANIYFNVTVRERDTTSTTTSPTTITTTSVITTTPPSLPSTDKPVLKVGQKYVSQDENDDSIGFVMLIVGTFLIGLAIESVLWYFYKRELARKIRRSLSISLLHKDKNYKSESINQDELATDEENSDSQPLLHNGNVTPNSLQPIPSYRYGEGTLQ
;
A
#
# COMPACT_ATOMS: atom_id res chain seq x y z
N MET A 1 0.83 34.34 -11.91
CA MET A 1 1.15 33.38 -12.99
C MET A 1 0.36 32.11 -12.69
N LYS A 2 -0.48 31.62 -13.62
CA LYS A 2 -1.34 30.46 -13.36
C LYS A 2 -0.55 29.17 -13.59
N CYS A 3 -0.93 28.07 -12.94
CA CYS A 3 -0.22 26.78 -13.09
C CYS A 3 -0.15 26.31 -14.55
N ILE A 4 -1.18 26.59 -15.36
CA ILE A 4 -1.19 26.24 -16.79
C ILE A 4 -0.05 26.92 -17.59
N ASP A 5 0.33 28.13 -17.19
CA ASP A 5 1.42 28.90 -17.81
C ASP A 5 2.80 28.38 -17.38
N MET A 6 2.86 27.64 -16.26
CA MET A 6 4.08 27.07 -15.71
C MET A 6 4.35 25.63 -16.15
N LYS A 7 3.47 25.03 -16.96
CA LYS A 7 3.56 23.62 -17.39
C LYS A 7 4.91 23.24 -17.99
N ARG A 8 5.58 24.16 -18.69
CA ARG A 8 6.91 23.92 -19.29
C ARG A 8 8.05 23.85 -18.27
N ASN A 9 7.84 24.44 -17.10
CA ASN A 9 8.82 24.59 -16.02
C ASN A 9 8.64 23.55 -14.91
N CYS A 10 7.79 22.54 -15.10
CA CYS A 10 7.69 21.39 -14.21
C CYS A 10 9.07 20.76 -14.00
N GLY A 11 9.50 20.63 -12.74
CA GLY A 11 10.82 20.16 -12.32
C GLY A 11 11.89 21.25 -12.19
N GLN A 12 11.57 22.51 -12.52
CA GLN A 12 12.47 23.64 -12.35
C GLN A 12 12.10 24.48 -11.12
N MET A 13 13.12 25.08 -10.51
CA MET A 13 12.97 26.08 -9.44
C MET A 13 12.81 27.45 -10.08
N LEU A 14 11.61 28.04 -10.01
CA LEU A 14 11.37 29.40 -10.48
C LEU A 14 11.40 30.37 -9.30
N GLY A 15 11.99 31.55 -9.50
CA GLY A 15 12.08 32.55 -8.45
C GLY A 15 12.42 33.94 -8.97
N CYS A 16 12.02 34.95 -8.20
CA CYS A 16 12.48 36.33 -8.33
C CYS A 16 13.17 36.71 -7.01
N GLY A 17 14.46 37.07 -7.09
CA GLY A 17 15.30 37.32 -5.91
C GLY A 17 15.52 36.04 -5.08
N ASP A 18 15.45 36.18 -3.76
CA ASP A 18 15.78 35.10 -2.81
C ASP A 18 14.66 34.06 -2.63
N ARG A 19 13.50 34.26 -3.26
CA ARG A 19 12.38 33.34 -3.18
C ARG A 19 12.34 32.47 -4.43
N ARG A 20 12.63 31.18 -4.26
CA ARG A 20 12.48 30.15 -5.29
C ARG A 20 11.41 29.15 -4.86
N PHE A 21 10.58 28.72 -5.79
CA PHE A 21 9.60 27.66 -5.57
C PHE A 21 9.73 26.59 -6.66
N ASP A 22 9.53 25.34 -6.25
CA ASP A 22 9.51 24.18 -7.13
C ASP A 22 8.15 24.11 -7.82
N VAL A 23 8.15 24.27 -9.14
CA VAL A 23 6.92 24.28 -9.95
C VAL A 23 6.18 22.94 -9.85
N SER A 24 6.89 21.82 -9.68
CA SER A 24 6.26 20.50 -9.52
C SER A 24 5.51 20.35 -8.20
N LYS A 25 6.00 21.00 -7.14
CA LYS A 25 5.31 21.01 -5.84
C LYS A 25 4.16 22.00 -5.81
N HIS A 26 4.29 23.11 -6.52
CA HIS A 26 3.29 24.16 -6.53
C HIS A 26 2.13 23.88 -7.51
N CYS A 27 2.39 23.13 -8.59
CA CYS A 27 1.42 22.82 -9.65
C CYS A 27 1.38 21.31 -9.99
N PRO A 28 1.12 20.42 -9.01
CA PRO A 28 1.31 18.98 -9.16
C PRO A 28 0.42 18.36 -10.24
N GLU A 29 -0.84 18.79 -10.36
CA GLU A 29 -1.75 18.26 -11.39
C GLU A 29 -1.34 18.65 -12.81
N THR A 30 -0.82 19.87 -12.97
CA THR A 30 -0.33 20.35 -14.26
C THR A 30 0.95 19.61 -14.68
N CYS A 31 1.79 19.27 -13.71
CA CYS A 31 3.04 18.53 -13.91
C CYS A 31 2.84 17.01 -14.02
N ALA A 32 1.79 16.46 -13.43
CA ALA A 32 1.40 15.06 -13.60
C ALA A 32 0.85 14.76 -15.01
N SER A 33 0.32 15.78 -15.70
CA SER A 33 -0.14 15.69 -17.10
C SER A 33 1.00 15.66 -18.13
N THR A 34 2.25 15.89 -17.73
CA THR A 34 3.41 15.70 -18.61
C THR A 34 3.70 14.21 -18.74
N THR A 35 2.89 13.52 -19.54
CA THR A 35 3.25 12.21 -20.08
C THR A 35 4.63 12.32 -20.71
N HIS A 36 5.54 11.40 -20.35
CA HIS A 36 6.81 11.24 -21.02
C HIS A 36 6.53 11.21 -22.53
N ARG A 37 6.98 12.24 -23.24
CA ARG A 37 6.84 12.28 -24.70
C ARG A 37 7.76 11.20 -25.24
N THR A 38 7.21 10.33 -26.07
CA THR A 38 7.92 9.20 -26.68
C THR A 38 8.34 9.47 -28.12
N THR A 39 8.01 10.66 -28.65
CA THR A 39 8.21 11.04 -30.04
C THR A 39 8.97 12.35 -30.12
N ASP A 40 9.85 12.46 -31.11
CA ASP A 40 10.64 13.66 -31.36
C ASP A 40 9.80 14.87 -31.77
N GLU A 41 10.15 16.04 -31.25
CA GLU A 41 9.54 17.32 -31.60
C GLU A 41 10.41 18.10 -32.59
N ASN A 42 10.55 17.57 -33.81
CA ASN A 42 11.39 18.19 -34.85
C ASN A 42 11.04 19.67 -35.11
N GLU A 43 9.75 20.04 -35.11
CA GLU A 43 9.32 21.43 -35.28
C GLU A 43 9.83 22.35 -34.17
N VAL A 44 9.93 21.83 -32.94
CA VAL A 44 10.41 22.58 -31.77
C VAL A 44 11.93 22.71 -31.84
N ALA A 45 12.63 21.62 -32.17
CA ALA A 45 14.07 21.62 -32.40
C ALA A 45 14.48 22.60 -33.53
N GLU A 46 13.78 22.57 -34.67
CA GLU A 46 14.02 23.46 -35.79
C GLU A 46 13.70 24.91 -35.44
N LYS A 47 12.60 25.16 -34.74
CA LYS A 47 12.23 26.52 -34.36
C LYS A 47 13.24 27.18 -33.43
N PHE A 48 13.77 26.44 -32.46
CA PHE A 48 14.69 26.99 -31.46
C PHE A 48 16.14 26.95 -31.91
N CYS A 49 16.58 25.84 -32.49
CA CYS A 49 17.98 25.60 -32.80
C CYS A 49 18.28 25.60 -34.31
N LYS A 50 17.28 25.81 -35.17
CA LYS A 50 17.40 25.75 -36.64
C LYS A 50 17.99 24.43 -37.16
N MET A 51 17.77 23.33 -36.44
CA MET A 51 18.22 21.99 -36.80
C MET A 51 17.16 20.94 -36.41
N LYS A 52 17.13 19.79 -37.07
CA LYS A 52 16.23 18.69 -36.73
C LYS A 52 16.76 17.89 -35.55
N CYS A 53 15.90 17.11 -34.88
CA CYS A 53 16.32 16.23 -33.79
C CYS A 53 17.41 15.25 -34.23
N ILE A 54 17.33 14.72 -35.45
CA ILE A 54 18.32 13.80 -36.01
C ILE A 54 19.74 14.39 -36.06
N ASP A 55 19.85 15.70 -36.30
CA ASP A 55 21.15 16.41 -36.36
C ASP A 55 21.72 16.66 -34.95
N MET A 56 20.85 16.66 -33.95
CA MET A 56 21.21 16.84 -32.53
C MET A 56 21.54 15.53 -31.81
N LYS A 57 21.53 14.39 -32.52
CA LYS A 57 21.72 13.06 -31.94
C LYS A 57 22.95 12.91 -31.04
N ARG A 58 24.06 13.59 -31.36
CA ARG A 58 25.31 13.57 -30.56
C ARG A 58 25.23 14.35 -29.24
N ASN A 59 24.18 15.15 -29.06
CA ASN A 59 23.99 16.05 -27.93
C ASN A 59 22.86 15.58 -26.99
N CYS A 60 22.40 14.35 -27.14
CA CYS A 60 21.47 13.74 -26.21
C CYS A 60 21.98 13.81 -24.77
N GLY A 61 21.13 14.29 -23.86
CA GLY A 61 21.45 14.54 -22.45
C GLY A 61 22.16 15.88 -22.18
N GLN A 62 22.44 16.68 -23.20
CA GLN A 62 23.09 17.98 -23.06
C GLN A 62 22.09 19.13 -23.29
N MET A 63 22.33 20.23 -22.57
CA MET A 63 21.63 21.51 -22.77
C MET A 63 22.38 22.31 -23.83
N LEU A 64 21.81 22.38 -25.04
CA LEU A 64 22.36 23.16 -26.14
C LEU A 64 21.98 24.64 -26.00
N GLY A 65 22.92 25.53 -26.26
CA GLY A 65 22.65 26.95 -26.45
C GLY A 65 22.18 27.18 -27.89
N CYS A 66 20.91 27.54 -28.06
CA CYS A 66 20.28 27.77 -29.35
C CYS A 66 19.81 29.23 -29.43
N GLY A 67 20.78 30.14 -29.67
CA GLY A 67 20.57 31.57 -29.50
C GLY A 67 20.42 31.95 -28.03
N ASP A 68 19.38 32.73 -27.71
CA ASP A 68 19.10 33.19 -26.34
C ASP A 68 18.45 32.13 -25.45
N GLN A 69 18.19 30.93 -25.98
CA GLN A 69 17.49 29.86 -25.27
C GLN A 69 18.37 28.63 -25.07
N ARG A 70 18.07 27.87 -24.00
CA ARG A 70 18.67 26.56 -23.75
C ARG A 70 17.69 25.46 -24.12
N PHE A 71 18.17 24.48 -24.86
CA PHE A 71 17.39 23.39 -25.40
C PHE A 71 17.90 22.04 -24.86
N ASP A 72 17.05 21.32 -24.14
CA ASP A 72 17.36 19.96 -23.67
C ASP A 72 17.01 18.94 -24.75
N VAL A 73 18.03 18.39 -25.40
CA VAL A 73 17.85 17.45 -26.51
C VAL A 73 17.14 16.18 -26.03
N SER A 74 17.38 15.71 -24.81
CA SER A 74 16.70 14.49 -24.31
C SER A 74 15.22 14.69 -24.03
N LYS A 75 14.81 15.92 -23.72
CA LYS A 75 13.40 16.24 -23.43
C LYS A 75 12.57 16.42 -24.70
N HIS A 76 13.18 17.01 -25.73
CA HIS A 76 12.49 17.37 -26.98
C HIS A 76 12.74 16.39 -28.12
N CYS A 77 13.79 15.59 -28.05
CA CYS A 77 14.14 14.57 -29.05
C CYS A 77 14.31 13.17 -28.41
N PRO A 78 13.30 12.67 -27.67
CA PRO A 78 13.41 11.41 -26.92
C PRO A 78 13.63 10.18 -27.81
N GLU A 79 13.10 10.16 -29.03
CA GLU A 79 13.20 9.03 -29.97
C GLU A 79 14.55 9.02 -30.67
N THR A 80 15.03 10.18 -31.14
CA THR A 80 16.40 10.30 -31.65
C THR A 80 17.40 9.91 -30.56
N CYS A 81 17.17 10.35 -29.32
CA CYS A 81 18.05 10.00 -28.21
C CYS A 81 17.96 8.52 -27.79
N ALA A 82 16.78 7.91 -27.85
CA ALA A 82 16.61 6.48 -27.61
C ALA A 82 17.24 5.63 -28.73
N SER A 83 17.18 6.08 -29.98
CA SER A 83 17.82 5.41 -31.13
C SER A 83 19.33 5.66 -31.22
N THR A 84 19.93 6.32 -30.24
CA THR A 84 21.37 6.58 -30.19
C THR A 84 22.12 5.38 -29.63
N THR A 85 22.13 4.29 -30.39
CA THR A 85 23.04 3.14 -30.21
C THR A 85 24.51 3.49 -30.51
N HIS A 86 24.85 4.77 -30.72
CA HIS A 86 26.22 5.22 -31.04
C HIS A 86 27.08 5.59 -29.83
N LEU A 87 26.53 5.57 -28.62
CA LEU A 87 27.33 5.60 -27.38
C LEU A 87 27.49 4.18 -26.84
N THR A 88 27.75 3.21 -27.72
CA THR A 88 27.89 1.78 -27.37
C THR A 88 29.27 1.41 -26.87
N THR A 89 30.24 2.32 -26.97
CA THR A 89 31.62 2.07 -26.54
C THR A 89 32.07 3.13 -25.54
N ASP A 90 32.71 2.66 -24.48
CA ASP A 90 33.39 3.52 -23.52
C ASP A 90 34.64 4.14 -24.13
N GLU A 91 34.84 5.44 -23.91
CA GLU A 91 36.02 6.18 -24.35
C GLU A 91 37.18 5.99 -23.34
N ASN A 92 37.62 4.74 -23.17
CA ASN A 92 38.65 4.37 -22.19
C ASN A 92 39.95 5.17 -22.35
N GLU A 93 40.36 5.48 -23.58
CA GLU A 93 41.56 6.28 -23.85
C GLU A 93 41.43 7.72 -23.30
N ILE A 94 40.25 8.32 -23.38
CA ILE A 94 40.01 9.67 -22.86
C ILE A 94 39.91 9.63 -21.34
N ALA A 95 39.23 8.63 -20.78
CA ALA A 95 39.19 8.40 -19.33
C ALA A 95 40.60 8.23 -18.76
N GLU A 96 41.45 7.44 -19.40
CA GLU A 96 42.82 7.17 -18.97
C GLU A 96 43.72 8.39 -19.17
N LYS A 97 43.55 9.13 -20.27
CA LYS A 97 44.31 10.36 -20.52
C LYS A 97 43.98 11.47 -19.54
N VAL A 98 42.70 11.66 -19.22
CA VAL A 98 42.21 12.77 -18.38
C VAL A 98 42.29 12.43 -16.90
N CYS A 99 41.86 11.24 -16.51
CA CYS A 99 41.70 10.82 -15.12
C CYS A 99 42.66 9.71 -14.68
N LYS A 100 43.54 9.23 -15.57
CA LYS A 100 44.48 8.13 -15.28
C LYS A 100 43.79 6.84 -14.80
N MET A 101 42.53 6.63 -15.21
CA MET A 101 41.72 5.45 -14.89
C MET A 101 40.86 5.05 -16.10
N LYS A 102 40.48 3.78 -16.21
CA LYS A 102 39.60 3.31 -17.29
C LYS A 102 38.14 3.50 -16.89
N CYS A 103 37.23 3.47 -17.87
CA CYS A 103 35.80 3.65 -17.61
C CYS A 103 35.24 2.60 -16.64
N ILE A 104 35.75 1.35 -16.69
CA ILE A 104 35.35 0.27 -15.77
C ILE A 104 35.61 0.61 -14.30
N ASP A 105 36.68 1.35 -14.00
CA ASP A 105 37.04 1.77 -12.65
C ASP A 105 36.15 2.92 -12.16
N MET A 106 35.57 3.68 -13.09
CA MET A 106 34.67 4.80 -12.81
C MET A 106 33.21 4.40 -12.72
N LYS A 107 32.89 3.10 -12.79
CA LYS A 107 31.50 2.59 -12.79
C LYS A 107 30.63 3.15 -11.67
N ARG A 108 31.20 3.36 -10.47
CA ARG A 108 30.47 3.91 -9.30
C ARG A 108 30.14 5.40 -9.41
N ASN A 109 30.79 6.12 -10.33
CA ASN A 109 30.66 7.55 -10.55
C ASN A 109 29.80 7.90 -11.77
N CYS A 110 29.08 6.92 -12.34
CA CYS A 110 28.16 7.14 -13.45
C CYS A 110 27.12 8.23 -13.13
N GLY A 111 27.04 9.26 -13.97
CA GLY A 111 26.19 10.44 -13.79
C GLY A 111 26.85 11.58 -13.02
N GLN A 112 28.13 11.45 -12.66
CA GLN A 112 28.90 12.50 -11.99
C GLN A 112 29.96 13.11 -12.92
N VAL A 113 30.30 14.37 -12.65
CA VAL A 113 31.43 15.07 -13.27
C VAL A 113 32.59 15.02 -12.30
N LEU A 114 33.62 14.24 -12.60
CA LEU A 114 34.81 14.10 -11.78
C LEU A 114 35.81 15.23 -12.05
N GLY A 115 36.46 15.71 -10.98
CA GLY A 115 37.65 16.56 -11.09
C GLY A 115 38.89 15.69 -11.18
N CYS A 116 39.54 15.69 -12.34
CA CYS A 116 40.71 14.88 -12.64
C CYS A 116 41.91 15.81 -12.89
N GLY A 117 42.49 16.33 -11.81
CA GLY A 117 43.43 17.46 -11.86
C GLY A 117 42.73 18.73 -12.31
N ASP A 118 43.30 19.43 -13.30
CA ASP A 118 42.75 20.69 -13.83
C ASP A 118 41.57 20.50 -14.81
N ARG A 119 41.15 19.25 -15.05
CA ARG A 119 40.10 18.91 -16.01
C ARG A 119 38.88 18.33 -15.32
N ARG A 120 37.71 18.58 -15.91
CA ARG A 120 36.44 17.95 -15.52
C ARG A 120 36.09 16.86 -16.51
N PHE A 121 35.65 15.72 -16.02
CA PHE A 121 35.32 14.55 -16.81
C PHE A 121 33.92 14.04 -16.46
N ASP A 122 32.99 14.12 -17.41
CA ASP A 122 31.63 13.59 -17.25
C ASP A 122 31.60 12.08 -17.56
N VAL A 123 31.46 11.28 -16.51
CA VAL A 123 31.53 9.81 -16.62
C VAL A 123 30.37 9.28 -17.46
N SER A 124 29.19 9.89 -17.42
CA SER A 124 28.05 9.43 -18.23
C SER A 124 28.22 9.74 -19.71
N LYS A 125 28.89 10.84 -20.04
CA LYS A 125 29.16 11.23 -21.42
C LYS A 125 30.23 10.35 -22.07
N HIS A 126 31.30 10.08 -21.34
CA HIS A 126 32.51 9.42 -21.88
C HIS A 126 32.57 7.90 -21.60
N CYS A 127 31.80 7.40 -20.65
CA CYS A 127 31.73 5.97 -20.30
C CYS A 127 30.29 5.40 -20.40
N PRO A 128 29.61 5.58 -21.54
CA PRO A 128 28.20 5.26 -21.68
C PRO A 128 27.89 3.76 -21.58
N LYS A 129 28.78 2.85 -21.99
CA LYS A 129 28.56 1.40 -21.91
C LYS A 129 28.73 0.92 -20.47
N THR A 130 29.78 1.36 -19.80
CA THR A 130 29.98 1.09 -18.36
C THR A 130 28.80 1.63 -17.56
N CYS A 131 28.31 2.84 -17.89
CA CYS A 131 27.17 3.43 -17.21
C CYS A 131 25.81 2.85 -17.60
N ALA A 132 25.62 2.36 -18.82
CA ALA A 132 24.41 1.64 -19.22
C ALA A 132 24.34 0.26 -18.54
N SER A 133 25.49 -0.41 -18.34
CA SER A 133 25.58 -1.64 -17.53
C SER A 133 25.45 -1.38 -16.03
N THR A 134 25.60 -0.11 -15.64
CA THR A 134 25.25 0.36 -14.31
C THR A 134 23.79 0.73 -14.39
N THR A 135 22.92 -0.29 -14.43
CA THR A 135 21.53 -0.10 -14.09
C THR A 135 21.57 0.75 -12.83
N ARG A 136 21.14 2.02 -12.92
CA ARG A 136 20.83 2.78 -11.71
C ARG A 136 19.92 1.81 -11.00
N PHE A 137 20.35 1.29 -9.87
CA PHE A 137 19.46 0.60 -8.99
C PHE A 137 18.47 1.68 -8.57
N ILE A 138 17.45 1.92 -9.41
CA ILE A 138 16.14 2.29 -8.93
C ILE A 138 15.92 1.17 -7.94
N VAL A 139 16.01 1.55 -6.67
CA VAL A 139 15.70 0.67 -5.57
C VAL A 139 14.21 0.39 -5.72
N VAL A 140 13.89 -0.57 -6.58
CA VAL A 140 12.60 -1.23 -6.61
C VAL A 140 12.70 -2.22 -5.46
N CYS A 141 12.48 -1.70 -4.26
CA CYS A 141 12.09 -2.58 -3.18
C CYS A 141 10.84 -3.29 -3.69
N GLU A 142 10.84 -4.63 -3.72
CA GLU A 142 9.62 -5.40 -3.75
C GLU A 142 9.17 -5.52 -2.29
N PRO A 143 8.38 -4.56 -1.77
CA PRO A 143 7.95 -4.64 -0.39
C PRO A 143 7.08 -5.89 -0.25
N LYS A 144 7.50 -6.80 0.64
CA LYS A 144 6.50 -7.60 1.35
C LYS A 144 5.70 -6.61 2.20
N LYS A 145 4.60 -6.09 1.62
CA LYS A 145 3.70 -5.16 2.29
C LYS A 145 2.94 -5.92 3.36
N GLU A 146 3.55 -6.07 4.52
CA GLU A 146 2.84 -6.54 5.70
C GLU A 146 2.13 -5.34 6.32
N VAL A 147 0.80 -5.37 6.27
CA VAL A 147 -0.05 -4.41 6.98
C VAL A 147 -0.21 -4.94 8.39
N MET A 148 0.39 -4.26 9.36
CA MET A 148 0.26 -4.61 10.77
C MET A 148 -0.78 -3.71 11.42
N VAL A 149 -1.76 -4.33 12.06
CA VAL A 149 -2.83 -3.63 12.77
C VAL A 149 -2.49 -3.55 14.25
N MET A 150 -2.38 -2.32 14.75
CA MET A 150 -2.05 -2.03 16.15
C MET A 150 -3.22 -1.33 16.86
N CYS A 151 -3.31 -1.54 18.16
CA CYS A 151 -4.38 -1.05 19.02
C CYS A 151 -3.85 0.05 19.91
N TYR A 152 -4.64 1.08 20.09
CA TYR A 152 -4.23 2.27 20.84
C TYR A 152 -3.79 1.92 22.27
N GLY A 153 -2.73 2.55 22.75
CA GLY A 153 -2.20 2.44 24.12
C GLY A 153 -1.39 1.18 24.42
N ARG A 154 -1.35 0.18 23.53
CA ARG A 154 -0.60 -1.06 23.73
C ARG A 154 0.84 -0.97 23.20
N SER A 155 1.69 -1.84 23.74
CA SER A 155 3.06 -2.03 23.25
C SER A 155 3.09 -3.00 22.08
N TYR A 156 3.88 -2.70 21.04
CA TYR A 156 4.06 -3.55 19.86
C TYR A 156 5.52 -3.67 19.52
N THR A 157 5.94 -4.85 19.04
CA THR A 157 7.33 -5.09 18.62
C THR A 157 7.35 -5.48 17.14
N LEU A 158 8.07 -4.69 16.35
CA LEU A 158 8.41 -4.99 14.96
C LEU A 158 9.74 -5.73 14.93
N HIS A 159 9.84 -6.80 14.15
CA HIS A 159 11.06 -7.60 14.05
C HIS A 159 11.68 -7.45 12.67
N GLY A 160 12.91 -6.96 12.61
CA GLY A 160 13.73 -6.88 11.40
C GLY A 160 14.80 -7.96 11.42
N LYS A 161 15.00 -8.64 10.28
CA LYS A 161 16.09 -9.61 10.10
C LYS A 161 16.99 -9.16 8.96
N ALA A 162 18.27 -8.95 9.25
CA ALA A 162 19.30 -8.65 8.28
C ALA A 162 19.52 -9.85 7.35
N LYS A 163 19.69 -9.60 6.06
CA LYS A 163 20.10 -10.63 5.10
C LYS A 163 21.62 -10.84 5.16
N ASN A 164 22.06 -12.01 4.71
CA ASN A 164 23.46 -12.35 4.41
C ASN A 164 24.43 -12.32 5.61
N GLY A 165 23.99 -12.72 6.80
CA GLY A 165 24.87 -12.88 7.97
C GLY A 165 25.44 -11.57 8.52
N ALA A 166 25.02 -10.42 7.99
CA ALA A 166 25.42 -9.11 8.51
C ALA A 166 24.83 -8.91 9.92
N SER A 167 25.63 -8.32 10.82
CA SER A 167 25.15 -7.94 12.13
C SER A 167 24.05 -6.87 12.01
N ALA A 168 22.92 -7.10 12.67
CA ALA A 168 21.81 -6.20 12.83
C ALA A 168 22.20 -4.89 13.53
N LYS A 169 23.33 -4.85 14.26
CA LYS A 169 23.88 -3.58 14.79
C LYS A 169 24.28 -2.61 13.69
N GLN A 170 24.49 -3.09 12.47
CA GLN A 170 24.72 -2.26 11.29
C GLN A 170 23.42 -1.75 10.67
N TYR A 171 22.26 -2.06 11.25
CA TYR A 171 20.96 -1.64 10.74
C TYR A 171 20.26 -0.71 11.73
N GLU A 172 19.55 0.24 11.15
CA GLU A 172 18.81 1.32 11.80
C GLU A 172 17.35 1.24 11.38
N TRP A 173 16.48 1.69 12.28
CA TRP A 173 15.06 1.79 12.03
C TRP A 173 14.70 3.20 11.57
N TYR A 174 13.77 3.29 10.63
CA TYR A 174 13.30 4.55 10.08
C TYR A 174 11.78 4.56 10.04
N LYS A 175 11.19 5.75 10.18
CA LYS A 175 9.79 6.01 9.90
C LYS A 175 9.67 6.93 8.69
N LYS A 176 8.86 6.53 7.71
CA LYS A 176 8.55 7.37 6.56
C LYS A 176 7.57 8.47 6.96
N SER A 177 7.98 9.71 6.76
CA SER A 177 7.14 10.88 6.97
C SER A 177 6.11 11.04 5.85
N LYS A 178 5.09 11.89 6.06
CA LYS A 178 4.12 12.26 5.02
C LYS A 178 4.76 12.92 3.78
N LYS A 179 5.98 13.45 3.90
CA LYS A 179 6.73 14.09 2.79
C LYS A 179 7.67 13.10 2.09
N ASP A 180 7.44 11.80 2.25
CA ASP A 180 8.31 10.71 1.79
C ASP A 180 9.76 10.74 2.32
N SER A 181 10.06 11.59 3.30
CA SER A 181 11.37 11.61 3.95
C SER A 181 11.45 10.50 4.99
N LEU A 182 12.58 9.78 5.05
CA LEU A 182 12.86 8.85 6.12
C LEU A 182 13.39 9.61 7.34
N VAL A 183 12.75 9.40 8.48
CA VAL A 183 13.20 9.91 9.79
C VAL A 183 13.79 8.74 10.54
N GLN A 184 15.06 8.83 10.93
CA GLN A 184 15.71 7.83 11.77
C GLN A 184 15.01 7.76 13.13
N LEU A 185 14.75 6.55 13.58
CA LEU A 185 14.18 6.29 14.90
C LEU A 185 15.31 5.95 15.85
N ASP A 186 15.42 6.72 16.91
CA ASP A 186 16.33 6.46 18.02
C ASP A 186 15.57 5.88 19.21
N SER A 187 16.28 5.16 20.07
CA SER A 187 15.70 4.70 21.34
C SER A 187 15.39 5.90 22.23
N ASP A 188 14.11 6.11 22.53
CA ASP A 188 13.62 7.22 23.33
C ASP A 188 12.51 6.78 24.30
N SER A 189 11.70 7.73 24.77
CA SER A 189 10.55 7.43 25.64
C SER A 189 9.44 6.62 24.95
N GLN A 190 9.33 6.71 23.61
CA GLN A 190 8.26 6.12 22.80
C GLN A 190 8.72 4.83 22.10
N TYR A 191 9.99 4.76 21.69
CA TYR A 191 10.59 3.67 20.95
C TYR A 191 11.72 3.01 21.76
N SER A 192 11.81 1.69 21.71
CA SER A 192 12.90 0.92 22.29
C SER A 192 13.45 -0.03 21.22
N ILE A 193 14.67 0.22 20.76
CA ILE A 193 15.34 -0.66 19.81
C ILE A 193 16.20 -1.65 20.57
N THR A 194 15.98 -2.94 20.33
CA THR A 194 16.77 -4.02 20.91
C THR A 194 17.40 -4.86 19.81
N TYR A 195 18.57 -5.42 20.12
CA TYR A 195 19.30 -6.33 19.23
C TYR A 195 19.39 -7.69 19.92
N SER A 196 19.19 -8.77 19.16
CA SER A 196 19.21 -10.11 19.73
C SER A 196 20.66 -10.58 19.95
N ASP A 197 21.05 -10.85 21.19
CA ASP A 197 22.37 -11.40 21.51
C ASP A 197 22.55 -12.83 20.96
N ARG A 198 21.46 -13.59 20.89
CA ARG A 198 21.46 -14.98 20.38
C ARG A 198 21.50 -15.08 18.86
N ASP A 199 21.01 -14.06 18.17
CA ASP A 199 20.95 -14.02 16.71
C ASP A 199 21.35 -12.61 16.28
N PRO A 200 22.64 -12.39 15.97
CA PRO A 200 23.14 -11.06 15.68
C PRO A 200 22.53 -10.49 14.40
N THR A 201 21.77 -11.27 13.61
CA THR A 201 21.06 -10.79 12.42
C THR A 201 19.67 -10.21 12.72
N LYS A 202 19.20 -10.28 13.97
CA LYS A 202 17.86 -9.78 14.36
C LYS A 202 17.92 -8.48 15.16
N SER A 203 17.09 -7.52 14.76
CA SER A 203 16.76 -6.31 15.52
C SER A 203 15.25 -6.25 15.76
N SER A 204 14.85 -5.68 16.88
CA SER A 204 13.46 -5.46 17.20
C SER A 204 13.24 -4.00 17.57
N LEU A 205 12.18 -3.39 17.02
CA LEU A 205 11.71 -2.06 17.36
C LEU A 205 10.42 -2.20 18.18
N THR A 206 10.48 -1.88 19.46
CA THR A 206 9.32 -1.88 20.35
C THR A 206 8.75 -0.47 20.49
N ILE A 207 7.50 -0.28 20.07
CA ILE A 207 6.69 0.92 20.32
C ILE A 207 5.99 0.71 21.66
N ARG A 208 6.37 1.45 22.71
CA ARG A 208 5.94 1.16 24.10
C ARG A 208 4.47 1.46 24.36
N SER A 209 3.94 2.54 23.78
CA SER A 209 2.52 2.91 23.86
C SER A 209 2.09 3.50 22.53
N PHE A 210 1.42 2.67 21.73
CA PHE A 210 1.05 3.04 20.39
C PHE A 210 -0.05 4.12 20.38
N SER A 211 0.09 5.10 19.48
CA SER A 211 -0.81 6.24 19.32
C SER A 211 -0.94 6.58 17.84
N MET A 212 -2.17 6.69 17.34
CA MET A 212 -2.47 6.97 15.92
C MET A 212 -1.67 8.17 15.40
N VAL A 213 -1.79 9.30 16.09
CA VAL A 213 -1.22 10.58 15.64
C VAL A 213 0.31 10.50 15.48
N LYS A 214 0.98 9.79 16.39
CA LYS A 214 2.44 9.75 16.45
C LYS A 214 3.04 8.55 15.72
N HIS A 215 2.37 7.41 15.71
CA HIS A 215 2.98 6.12 15.35
C HIS A 215 2.39 5.51 14.08
N GLU A 216 1.28 6.01 13.55
CA GLU A 216 0.81 5.56 12.24
C GLU A 216 1.81 5.95 11.14
N GLY A 217 2.08 5.04 10.21
CA GLY A 217 2.99 5.29 9.09
C GLY A 217 3.67 4.03 8.57
N PHE A 218 4.65 4.25 7.70
CA PHE A 218 5.51 3.18 7.19
C PHE A 218 6.81 3.15 7.97
N TYR A 219 7.22 1.96 8.38
CA TYR A 219 8.48 1.72 9.06
C TYR A 219 9.40 0.93 8.14
N ALA A 220 10.69 1.27 8.17
CA ALA A 220 11.73 0.62 7.40
C ALA A 220 12.89 0.22 8.31
N PHE A 221 13.55 -0.89 7.97
CA PHE A 221 14.75 -1.39 8.64
C PHE A 221 15.89 -1.44 7.62
N ARG A 222 16.94 -0.62 7.79
CA ARG A 222 17.96 -0.37 6.75
C ARG A 222 19.38 -0.44 7.31
N LYS A 223 20.34 -0.91 6.51
CA LYS A 223 21.77 -0.90 6.86
C LYS A 223 22.39 0.52 6.80
N ALA A 224 23.07 0.96 7.87
CA ALA A 224 23.58 2.31 8.10
C ALA A 224 24.63 2.81 7.08
N ASN A 225 25.34 1.92 6.37
CA ASN A 225 26.52 2.27 5.57
C ASN A 225 26.45 1.88 4.09
N LEU A 226 25.28 1.54 3.55
CA LEU A 226 25.13 1.25 2.11
C LEU A 226 24.01 2.09 1.50
N ASN A 227 24.24 2.59 0.28
CA ASN A 227 23.19 3.07 -0.62
C ASN A 227 22.26 1.93 -1.10
N TYR A 228 22.52 0.70 -0.65
CA TYR A 228 21.71 -0.48 -0.88
C TYR A 228 20.69 -0.63 0.26
N ILE A 229 19.40 -0.62 -0.08
CA ILE A 229 18.30 -0.74 0.88
C ILE A 229 17.69 -2.13 0.75
N ASP A 230 17.90 -2.99 1.75
CA ASP A 230 16.98 -4.10 1.97
C ASP A 230 15.74 -3.54 2.68
N CYS A 231 14.72 -3.09 1.94
CA CYS A 231 13.51 -2.54 2.56
C CYS A 231 12.61 -3.66 3.08
N TYR A 232 12.24 -3.59 4.36
CA TYR A 232 10.99 -4.14 4.84
C TYR A 232 10.06 -2.97 5.13
N ASP A 233 9.05 -2.74 4.29
CA ASP A 233 8.06 -1.70 4.51
C ASP A 233 6.91 -2.26 5.35
N TYR A 234 6.94 -2.02 6.64
CA TYR A 234 5.81 -2.30 7.51
C TYR A 234 4.84 -1.13 7.45
N LYS A 235 3.64 -1.35 6.91
CA LYS A 235 2.55 -0.36 7.05
C LYS A 235 1.87 -0.61 8.38
N VAL A 236 2.12 0.27 9.33
CA VAL A 236 1.44 0.22 10.63
C VAL A 236 0.20 1.09 10.56
N THR A 237 -0.96 0.43 10.60
CA THR A 237 -2.26 1.11 10.70
C THR A 237 -2.88 0.82 12.05
N ALA A 238 -3.45 1.86 12.64
CA ALA A 238 -4.15 1.75 13.89
C ALA A 238 -5.63 1.46 13.67
N PHE A 239 -6.24 0.70 14.56
CA PHE A 239 -7.69 0.76 14.74
C PHE A 239 -7.99 1.37 16.10
N LEU A 240 -8.89 2.35 16.10
CA LEU A 240 -9.46 2.85 17.34
C LEU A 240 -10.37 1.75 17.88
N GLN A 241 -10.11 1.27 19.09
CA GLN A 241 -11.10 0.47 19.81
C GLN A 241 -12.28 1.42 20.09
N LEU A 242 -13.34 1.29 19.30
CA LEU A 242 -14.57 2.01 19.54
C LEU A 242 -15.27 1.28 20.68
N GLU A 243 -15.08 1.75 21.91
CA GLU A 243 -16.06 1.47 22.94
C GLU A 243 -17.30 2.29 22.60
N TYR A 244 -18.25 1.67 21.89
CA TYR A 244 -19.56 2.24 21.71
C TYR A 244 -20.31 2.07 23.03
N ASN A 245 -19.99 2.97 23.95
CA ASN A 245 -20.31 2.90 25.36
C ASN A 245 -21.44 3.88 25.70
N ASP A 246 -22.44 4.02 24.83
CA ASP A 246 -23.49 5.00 25.13
C ASP A 246 -24.44 4.47 26.21
N GLY A 247 -24.62 3.14 26.34
CA GLY A 247 -25.56 2.55 27.30
C GLY A 247 -26.98 3.11 27.20
N LYS A 248 -27.27 3.86 26.12
CA LYS A 248 -28.52 4.58 25.89
C LYS A 248 -29.60 3.67 25.34
N ASP A 249 -29.21 2.59 24.67
CA ASP A 249 -30.13 1.62 24.14
C ASP A 249 -30.65 0.75 25.30
N LYS A 250 -31.71 1.26 25.91
CA LYS A 250 -32.50 0.60 26.95
C LYS A 250 -33.68 -0.11 26.31
N PHE A 251 -33.87 -1.38 26.65
CA PHE A 251 -34.98 -2.20 26.20
C PHE A 251 -35.78 -2.64 27.41
N ASP A 252 -37.03 -2.18 27.50
CA ASP A 252 -38.00 -2.70 28.45
C ASP A 252 -38.82 -3.80 27.74
N VAL A 253 -38.79 -5.03 28.25
CA VAL A 253 -39.51 -6.18 27.67
C VAL A 253 -40.38 -6.82 28.74
N LEU A 254 -41.58 -7.26 28.39
CA LEU A 254 -42.44 -7.99 29.32
C LEU A 254 -41.96 -9.44 29.44
N ALA A 255 -42.06 -10.00 30.65
CA ALA A 255 -41.73 -11.39 30.89
C ALA A 255 -42.60 -12.30 30.00
N GLY A 256 -41.94 -13.19 29.27
CA GLY A 256 -42.59 -14.06 28.29
C GLY A 256 -42.65 -13.56 26.85
N GLU A 257 -42.17 -12.35 26.54
CA GLU A 257 -42.08 -11.85 25.16
C GLU A 257 -40.67 -12.03 24.60
N ASP A 258 -40.54 -12.75 23.48
CA ASP A 258 -39.25 -13.00 22.85
C ASP A 258 -38.56 -11.68 22.47
N LEU A 259 -37.27 -11.57 22.83
CA LEU A 259 -36.44 -10.41 22.54
C LEU A 259 -35.31 -10.78 21.58
N THR A 260 -35.16 -10.03 20.50
CA THR A 260 -34.05 -10.19 19.55
C THR A 260 -33.17 -8.96 19.53
N LEU A 261 -31.90 -9.12 19.93
CA LEU A 261 -30.87 -8.09 19.81
C LEU A 261 -30.03 -8.34 18.57
N ALA A 262 -30.00 -7.38 17.64
CA ALA A 262 -29.25 -7.49 16.39
C ALA A 262 -28.24 -6.35 16.21
N VAL A 263 -27.02 -6.72 15.83
CA VAL A 263 -25.95 -5.78 15.45
C VAL A 263 -25.56 -6.05 14.00
N LYS A 264 -25.67 -5.04 13.15
CA LYS A 264 -25.14 -5.09 11.78
C LYS A 264 -23.91 -4.18 11.68
N ALA A 265 -22.78 -4.77 11.31
CA ALA A 265 -21.56 -4.05 10.98
C ALA A 265 -21.40 -3.96 9.46
N LYS A 266 -20.51 -3.10 9.00
CA LYS A 266 -20.12 -3.06 7.57
C LYS A 266 -19.18 -4.22 7.20
N ASP A 267 -18.30 -4.60 8.13
CA ASP A 267 -17.31 -5.65 7.93
C ASP A 267 -17.68 -6.91 8.75
N PRO A 268 -17.51 -8.12 8.18
CA PRO A 268 -17.89 -9.35 8.86
C PRO A 268 -16.99 -9.65 10.06
N ALA A 269 -17.60 -10.07 11.17
CA ALA A 269 -16.85 -10.52 12.33
C ALA A 269 -16.12 -11.85 12.05
N SER A 270 -14.93 -12.02 12.61
CA SER A 270 -14.28 -13.33 12.74
C SER A 270 -14.70 -14.06 13.99
N LYS A 271 -14.91 -13.30 15.06
CA LYS A 271 -15.19 -13.82 16.38
C LYS A 271 -16.04 -12.81 17.11
N THR A 272 -17.18 -13.29 17.55
CA THR A 272 -18.13 -12.57 18.37
C THR A 272 -18.34 -13.33 19.67
N SER A 273 -18.61 -12.61 20.74
CA SER A 273 -19.01 -13.24 22.00
C SER A 273 -19.93 -12.30 22.75
N TRP A 274 -20.99 -12.87 23.31
CA TRP A 274 -21.95 -12.16 24.14
C TRP A 274 -21.66 -12.44 25.62
N THR A 275 -21.72 -11.40 26.45
CA THR A 275 -21.65 -11.52 27.90
C THR A 275 -22.81 -10.77 28.55
N VAL A 276 -23.42 -11.30 29.60
CA VAL A 276 -24.50 -10.65 30.35
C VAL A 276 -24.02 -10.39 31.76
N ASN A 277 -24.09 -9.14 32.22
CA ASN A 277 -23.61 -8.74 33.55
C ASN A 277 -22.17 -9.22 33.83
N GLY A 278 -21.32 -9.22 32.79
CA GLY A 278 -19.93 -9.67 32.87
C GLY A 278 -19.71 -11.19 32.78
N GLN A 279 -20.76 -12.01 32.85
CA GLN A 279 -20.66 -13.46 32.66
C GLN A 279 -20.76 -13.83 31.18
N SER A 280 -19.87 -14.71 30.73
CA SER A 280 -19.96 -15.22 29.35
C SER A 280 -21.22 -16.03 29.19
N LEU A 281 -21.99 -15.75 28.14
CA LEU A 281 -23.05 -16.65 27.72
C LEU A 281 -22.37 -17.90 27.14
N ILE A 282 -22.21 -18.91 27.99
CA ILE A 282 -21.82 -20.26 27.55
C ILE A 282 -23.12 -20.87 27.04
N GLU A 283 -23.22 -21.10 25.72
CA GLU A 283 -24.39 -21.72 25.09
C GLU A 283 -24.87 -22.95 25.88
N PRO A 284 -26.18 -23.04 26.19
CA PRO A 284 -27.07 -23.79 25.29
C PRO A 284 -28.51 -23.24 25.14
N LEU A 285 -28.82 -22.01 25.55
CA LEU A 285 -30.19 -21.43 25.44
C LEU A 285 -30.33 -20.31 24.39
N ILE A 286 -29.27 -20.05 23.64
CA ILE A 286 -29.17 -18.93 22.71
C ILE A 286 -28.74 -19.52 21.37
N LYS A 287 -29.59 -19.42 20.34
CA LYS A 287 -29.17 -19.69 18.95
C LYS A 287 -28.35 -18.50 18.45
N ALA A 288 -27.08 -18.41 18.84
CA ALA A 288 -26.15 -17.48 18.21
C ALA A 288 -25.65 -18.10 16.90
N SER A 289 -26.52 -18.22 15.90
CA SER A 289 -26.13 -18.82 14.62
C SER A 289 -25.70 -17.74 13.62
N PRO A 290 -24.50 -17.84 13.02
CA PRO A 290 -24.15 -17.04 11.85
C PRO A 290 -24.90 -17.47 10.57
N HIS A 291 -25.64 -18.60 10.59
CA HIS A 291 -26.32 -19.16 9.42
C HIS A 291 -27.51 -20.05 9.80
N TYR A 292 -28.73 -19.52 9.92
CA TYR A 292 -29.96 -20.34 9.80
C TYR A 292 -31.13 -19.55 9.20
N ASN A 293 -31.88 -20.26 8.34
CA ASN A 293 -33.01 -19.78 7.54
C ASN A 293 -34.26 -19.53 8.42
N LEU A 294 -34.45 -18.29 8.87
CA LEU A 294 -35.77 -17.74 9.20
C LEU A 294 -36.36 -17.07 7.94
N PRO A 295 -37.69 -17.02 7.77
CA PRO A 295 -38.32 -16.46 6.57
C PRO A 295 -37.87 -15.00 6.37
N SER A 296 -37.08 -14.76 5.31
CA SER A 296 -36.52 -13.47 4.84
C SER A 296 -35.42 -12.80 5.69
N THR A 297 -34.54 -13.56 6.35
CA THR A 297 -33.28 -13.00 6.94
C THR A 297 -32.17 -12.70 5.92
N ASP A 298 -32.42 -12.90 4.61
CA ASP A 298 -31.46 -12.66 3.51
C ASP A 298 -30.94 -11.21 3.44
N ASP A 299 -31.62 -10.25 4.06
CA ASP A 299 -31.22 -8.84 4.06
C ASP A 299 -30.06 -8.50 5.01
N PHE A 300 -29.74 -9.38 5.97
CA PHE A 300 -28.77 -9.05 7.04
C PHE A 300 -27.32 -9.39 6.70
N GLY A 301 -27.08 -10.32 5.76
CA GLY A 301 -25.74 -10.70 5.30
C GLY A 301 -24.81 -11.28 6.39
N PRO A 302 -23.59 -11.74 6.05
CA PRO A 302 -22.61 -12.29 7.00
C PRO A 302 -22.04 -11.26 7.99
N THR A 303 -22.57 -10.04 7.95
CA THR A 303 -22.11 -8.89 8.72
C THR A 303 -23.02 -8.57 9.90
N ALA A 304 -24.02 -9.42 10.16
CA ALA A 304 -24.91 -9.29 11.31
C ALA A 304 -24.61 -10.32 12.40
N GLN A 305 -24.88 -9.96 13.65
CA GLN A 305 -24.93 -10.86 14.80
C GLN A 305 -26.24 -10.67 15.50
N ILE A 306 -26.90 -11.78 15.81
CA ILE A 306 -28.24 -11.81 16.38
C ILE A 306 -28.17 -12.62 17.68
N LEU A 307 -28.80 -12.09 18.72
CA LEU A 307 -29.00 -12.74 20.01
C LEU A 307 -30.50 -12.79 20.28
N GLU A 308 -31.08 -13.98 20.27
CA GLU A 308 -32.47 -14.21 20.63
C GLU A 308 -32.56 -14.67 22.08
N ILE A 309 -33.43 -14.03 22.86
CA ILE A 309 -33.74 -14.35 24.25
C ILE A 309 -35.20 -14.76 24.28
N LEU A 310 -35.44 -16.07 24.26
CA LEU A 310 -36.79 -16.63 24.22
C LEU A 310 -37.40 -16.64 25.63
N ASN A 311 -38.68 -16.25 25.73
CA ASN A 311 -39.44 -16.22 26.98
C ASN A 311 -38.64 -15.61 28.15
N PRO A 312 -38.17 -14.35 28.03
CA PRO A 312 -37.32 -13.72 29.04
C PRO A 312 -38.04 -13.68 30.38
N GLN A 313 -37.26 -13.88 31.44
CA GLN A 313 -37.68 -13.83 32.84
C GLN A 313 -36.96 -12.66 33.50
N ARG A 314 -37.42 -12.23 34.68
CA ARG A 314 -36.80 -11.10 35.41
C ARG A 314 -35.28 -11.25 35.61
N ARG A 315 -34.81 -12.49 35.83
CA ARG A 315 -33.38 -12.83 35.96
C ARG A 315 -32.55 -12.63 34.68
N HIS A 316 -33.18 -12.52 33.52
CA HIS A 316 -32.51 -12.25 32.24
C HIS A 316 -32.33 -10.73 32.01
N GLY A 317 -32.81 -9.87 32.90
CA GLY A 317 -32.48 -8.44 32.86
C GLY A 317 -30.99 -8.19 33.16
N GLY A 318 -30.40 -7.19 32.49
CA GLY A 318 -29.01 -6.82 32.70
C GLY A 318 -28.35 -6.10 31.53
N ILE A 319 -27.04 -5.94 31.64
CA ILE A 319 -26.20 -5.36 30.60
C ILE A 319 -25.67 -6.48 29.72
N TYR A 320 -26.18 -6.55 28.50
CA TYR A 320 -25.70 -7.42 27.45
C TYR A 320 -24.57 -6.71 26.70
N LYS A 321 -23.42 -7.36 26.61
CA LYS A 321 -22.24 -6.85 25.92
C LYS A 321 -21.87 -7.79 24.78
N LEU A 322 -21.90 -7.28 23.54
CA LEU A 322 -21.32 -7.93 22.38
C LEU A 322 -19.87 -7.46 22.21
N LYS A 323 -18.93 -8.41 22.23
CA LYS A 323 -17.55 -8.19 21.78
C LYS A 323 -17.46 -8.59 20.32
N TRP A 324 -17.06 -7.66 19.46
CA TRP A 324 -16.91 -7.87 18.01
C TRP A 324 -15.44 -7.82 17.59
N SER A 325 -14.94 -8.87 16.95
CA SER A 325 -13.57 -8.96 16.40
C SER A 325 -13.62 -9.38 14.92
N THR A 326 -12.70 -8.92 14.07
CA THR A 326 -12.58 -9.34 12.65
C THR A 326 -11.33 -10.20 12.41
N ARG A 327 -11.25 -10.90 11.27
CA ARG A 327 -10.24 -11.98 11.04
C ARG A 327 -8.82 -11.44 11.03
N PHE A 328 -8.67 -10.16 10.79
CA PHE A 328 -7.38 -9.51 10.61
C PHE A 328 -6.86 -8.86 11.90
N HIS A 329 -7.57 -8.97 13.03
CA HIS A 329 -7.30 -8.15 14.21
C HIS A 329 -7.23 -8.99 15.50
N GLN A 330 -6.14 -8.82 16.25
CA GLN A 330 -5.99 -9.36 17.61
C GLN A 330 -6.71 -8.52 18.68
N CYS A 331 -7.36 -7.42 18.30
CA CYS A 331 -8.11 -6.57 19.22
C CYS A 331 -9.61 -6.58 18.90
N PRO A 332 -10.45 -6.56 19.95
CA PRO A 332 -11.88 -6.32 19.76
C PRO A 332 -12.05 -4.91 19.18
N ILE A 333 -12.76 -4.84 18.06
CA ILE A 333 -12.98 -3.60 17.30
C ILE A 333 -14.05 -2.77 17.99
N ALA A 334 -15.06 -3.46 18.54
CA ALA A 334 -16.15 -2.83 19.23
C ALA A 334 -16.59 -3.64 20.45
N ASN A 335 -16.86 -2.93 21.54
CA ASN A 335 -17.71 -3.38 22.63
C ASN A 335 -19.04 -2.64 22.49
N ILE A 336 -20.14 -3.38 22.34
CA ILE A 336 -21.48 -2.81 22.17
C ILE A 336 -22.31 -3.28 23.37
N TYR A 337 -23.01 -2.36 24.02
CA TYR A 337 -23.75 -2.62 25.24
C TYR A 337 -25.24 -2.36 25.03
N PHE A 338 -26.08 -3.29 25.47
CA PHE A 338 -27.54 -3.17 25.52
C PHE A 338 -27.98 -3.31 26.97
N ASN A 339 -28.83 -2.41 27.46
CA ASN A 339 -29.37 -2.48 28.81
C ASN A 339 -30.81 -3.00 28.74
N VAL A 340 -31.03 -4.23 29.18
CA VAL A 340 -32.34 -4.91 29.08
C VAL A 340 -32.98 -4.97 30.46
N THR A 341 -34.20 -4.44 30.58
CA THR A 341 -35.04 -4.54 31.77
C THR A 341 -36.23 -5.42 31.44
N VAL A 342 -36.44 -6.50 32.22
CA VAL A 342 -37.58 -7.40 32.04
C VAL A 342 -38.60 -7.13 33.14
N ARG A 343 -39.82 -6.72 32.76
CA ARG A 343 -40.93 -6.42 33.69
C ARG A 343 -41.90 -7.59 33.77
N GLU A 344 -42.45 -7.86 34.94
CA GLU A 344 -43.53 -8.83 35.07
C GLU A 344 -44.81 -8.29 34.42
N ARG A 345 -45.59 -9.17 33.78
CA ARG A 345 -46.87 -8.79 33.18
C ARG A 345 -47.87 -8.56 34.31
N ASP A 346 -48.38 -7.34 34.44
CA ASP A 346 -49.44 -7.05 35.40
C ASP A 346 -50.66 -7.92 35.07
N THR A 347 -51.02 -8.81 35.98
CA THR A 347 -52.06 -9.83 35.79
C THR A 347 -53.48 -9.26 35.66
N THR A 348 -53.64 -7.95 35.73
CA THR A 348 -54.92 -7.24 35.63
C THR A 348 -55.30 -6.79 34.22
N SER A 349 -54.42 -6.91 33.21
CA SER A 349 -54.75 -6.56 31.82
C SER A 349 -55.05 -7.80 30.98
N THR A 350 -56.31 -7.96 30.56
CA THR A 350 -56.80 -9.05 29.73
C THR A 350 -56.28 -8.96 28.29
N THR A 351 -55.51 -9.98 27.90
CA THR A 351 -55.43 -10.59 26.56
C THR A 351 -55.13 -9.67 25.36
N THR A 352 -53.85 -9.47 25.07
CA THR A 352 -53.35 -9.12 23.73
C THR A 352 -52.26 -10.10 23.29
N SER A 353 -52.26 -10.43 21.99
CA SER A 353 -51.34 -11.35 21.33
C SER A 353 -49.86 -10.95 21.50
N PRO A 354 -48.92 -11.91 21.45
CA PRO A 354 -47.48 -11.62 21.58
C PRO A 354 -47.02 -10.63 20.51
N THR A 355 -46.33 -9.57 20.93
CA THR A 355 -45.76 -8.54 20.04
C THR A 355 -44.25 -8.77 19.91
N THR A 356 -43.75 -8.93 18.68
CA THR A 356 -42.31 -9.02 18.42
C THR A 356 -41.70 -7.62 18.30
N ILE A 357 -40.72 -7.28 19.14
CA ILE A 357 -40.01 -6.00 19.09
C ILE A 357 -38.64 -6.22 18.42
N THR A 358 -38.45 -5.69 17.21
CA THR A 358 -37.18 -5.75 16.48
C THR A 358 -36.52 -4.37 16.44
N THR A 359 -35.34 -4.22 17.05
CA THR A 359 -34.56 -2.98 16.99
C THR A 359 -33.23 -3.23 16.29
N THR A 360 -32.94 -2.47 15.23
CA THR A 360 -31.70 -2.60 14.46
C THR A 360 -30.76 -1.44 14.76
N SER A 361 -29.58 -1.74 15.29
CA SER A 361 -28.50 -0.77 15.48
C SER A 361 -27.49 -0.92 14.33
N VAL A 362 -27.27 0.14 13.54
CA VAL A 362 -26.33 0.13 12.41
C VAL A 362 -25.03 0.81 12.83
N ILE A 363 -23.92 0.06 12.85
CA ILE A 363 -22.59 0.60 13.15
C ILE A 363 -21.89 0.90 11.84
N THR A 364 -21.72 2.18 11.53
CA THR A 364 -20.93 2.63 10.38
C THR A 364 -19.53 3.00 10.84
N THR A 365 -18.53 2.18 10.50
CA THR A 365 -17.11 2.49 10.72
C THR A 365 -16.59 3.34 9.56
N THR A 366 -16.59 4.66 9.71
CA THR A 366 -15.90 5.58 8.79
C THR A 366 -14.50 5.86 9.34
N PRO A 367 -13.41 5.71 8.58
CA PRO A 367 -12.08 6.13 9.03
C PRO A 367 -12.09 7.64 9.34
N PRO A 368 -11.42 8.10 10.41
CA PRO A 368 -11.51 9.49 10.83
C PRO A 368 -10.88 10.43 9.78
N SER A 369 -11.69 11.35 9.25
CA SER A 369 -11.20 12.59 8.63
C SER A 369 -10.85 13.61 9.71
N LEU A 370 -9.93 14.53 9.41
CA LEU A 370 -9.38 15.53 10.34
C LEU A 370 -10.47 16.31 11.12
N PRO A 371 -10.20 16.74 12.37
CA PRO A 371 -11.19 17.44 13.18
C PRO A 371 -11.48 18.84 12.61
N SER A 372 -12.75 19.05 12.24
CA SER A 372 -13.40 20.36 12.11
C SER A 372 -14.07 20.69 13.46
N THR A 373 -14.00 21.95 13.89
CA THR A 373 -14.37 22.45 15.22
C THR A 373 -15.86 22.51 15.54
N ASP A 374 -16.73 21.91 14.73
CA ASP A 374 -18.18 21.91 14.99
C ASP A 374 -18.67 20.57 15.51
N LYS A 375 -19.34 20.61 16.68
CA LYS A 375 -19.99 19.46 17.33
C LYS A 375 -20.98 18.80 16.35
N PRO A 376 -20.82 17.51 15.99
CA PRO A 376 -21.85 16.81 15.25
C PRO A 376 -23.01 16.43 16.18
N VAL A 377 -24.20 16.94 15.89
CA VAL A 377 -25.46 16.44 16.44
C VAL A 377 -25.88 15.24 15.60
N LEU A 378 -25.81 14.03 16.17
CA LEU A 378 -26.32 12.82 15.55
C LEU A 378 -27.82 12.68 15.88
N LYS A 379 -28.69 12.67 14.87
CA LYS A 379 -30.12 12.37 15.03
C LYS A 379 -30.36 10.86 14.93
N VAL A 380 -30.92 10.28 15.98
CA VAL A 380 -31.51 8.93 15.99
C VAL A 380 -32.99 9.07 15.66
N GLY A 381 -33.45 8.46 14.57
CA GLY A 381 -34.87 8.42 14.22
C GLY A 381 -35.53 7.17 14.80
N GLN A 382 -36.45 7.34 15.76
CA GLN A 382 -37.43 6.33 16.12
C GLN A 382 -38.68 6.52 15.25
N LYS A 383 -39.15 5.47 14.58
CA LYS A 383 -40.41 5.48 13.84
C LYS A 383 -41.42 4.61 14.59
N TYR A 384 -42.37 5.25 15.27
CA TYR A 384 -43.59 4.60 15.75
C TYR A 384 -44.64 4.71 14.65
N VAL A 385 -45.27 3.60 14.29
CA VAL A 385 -46.44 3.56 13.42
C VAL A 385 -47.63 3.19 14.29
N SER A 386 -48.49 4.15 14.59
CA SER A 386 -49.85 3.92 15.09
C SER A 386 -50.82 4.22 13.95
N GLN A 387 -51.61 3.21 13.55
CA GLN A 387 -52.76 3.37 12.67
C GLN A 387 -53.89 4.01 13.47
N ASP A 388 -54.31 5.21 13.08
CA ASP A 388 -55.73 5.59 12.91
C ASP A 388 -55.84 6.98 12.28
N GLU A 389 -56.93 7.18 11.52
CA GLU A 389 -57.39 8.38 10.78
C GLU A 389 -56.94 8.51 9.29
N ASN A 390 -57.75 7.89 8.41
CA ASN A 390 -57.99 8.24 7.00
C ASN A 390 -58.89 9.49 6.96
N ASP A 391 -58.63 10.55 6.19
CA ASP A 391 -58.89 10.60 4.74
C ASP A 391 -57.99 11.61 3.97
N ASP A 392 -57.04 12.28 4.61
CA ASP A 392 -56.12 13.23 3.92
C ASP A 392 -54.87 12.54 3.33
N SER A 393 -54.74 11.22 3.50
CA SER A 393 -53.54 10.46 3.17
C SER A 393 -53.40 10.09 1.69
N ILE A 394 -54.48 10.11 0.90
CA ILE A 394 -54.46 9.67 -0.51
C ILE A 394 -53.62 10.61 -1.39
N GLY A 395 -53.70 11.93 -1.15
CA GLY A 395 -52.93 12.93 -1.90
C GLY A 395 -51.42 12.82 -1.62
N PHE A 396 -51.04 12.51 -0.39
CA PHE A 396 -49.65 12.36 0.00
C PHE A 396 -49.05 11.04 -0.51
N VAL A 397 -49.83 9.95 -0.49
CA VAL A 397 -49.41 8.65 -1.04
C VAL A 397 -49.17 8.74 -2.55
N MET A 398 -50.03 9.44 -3.31
CA MET A 398 -49.81 9.64 -4.76
C MET A 398 -48.53 10.42 -5.07
N LEU A 399 -48.18 11.41 -4.24
CA LEU A 399 -46.97 12.22 -4.42
C LEU A 399 -45.69 11.42 -4.07
N ILE A 400 -45.75 10.57 -3.06
CA ILE A 400 -44.67 9.63 -2.72
C ILE A 400 -44.50 8.59 -3.85
N VAL A 401 -45.58 8.01 -4.35
CA VAL A 401 -45.51 7.02 -5.43
C VAL A 401 -44.97 7.66 -6.72
N GLY A 402 -45.40 8.90 -7.03
CA GLY A 402 -44.89 9.65 -8.19
C GLY A 402 -43.39 9.94 -8.11
N THR A 403 -42.90 10.39 -6.96
CA THR A 403 -41.46 10.64 -6.76
C THR A 403 -40.63 9.37 -6.78
N PHE A 404 -41.17 8.25 -6.27
CA PHE A 404 -40.50 6.95 -6.31
C PHE A 404 -40.36 6.41 -7.74
N LEU A 405 -41.41 6.54 -8.57
CA LEU A 405 -41.36 6.13 -9.98
C LEU A 405 -40.38 6.98 -10.80
N ILE A 406 -40.29 8.29 -10.53
CA ILE A 406 -39.28 9.16 -11.15
C ILE A 406 -37.87 8.74 -10.73
N GLY A 407 -37.66 8.40 -9.45
CA GLY A 407 -36.39 7.87 -8.95
C GLY A 407 -35.95 6.61 -9.69
N LEU A 408 -36.84 5.63 -9.83
CA LEU A 408 -36.57 4.39 -10.56
C LEU A 408 -36.26 4.62 -12.04
N ALA A 409 -36.95 5.58 -12.68
CA ALA A 409 -36.66 5.95 -14.07
C ALA A 409 -35.26 6.58 -14.22
N ILE A 410 -34.86 7.45 -13.29
CA ILE A 410 -33.53 8.07 -13.29
C ILE A 410 -32.44 7.01 -13.05
N GLU A 411 -32.62 6.10 -12.09
CA GLU A 411 -31.67 5.01 -11.85
C GLU A 411 -31.52 4.10 -13.07
N SER A 412 -32.62 3.79 -13.76
CA SER A 412 -32.60 2.98 -14.98
C SER A 412 -31.80 3.65 -16.10
N VAL A 413 -31.96 4.97 -16.28
CA VAL A 413 -31.21 5.75 -17.27
C VAL A 413 -29.72 5.82 -16.90
N LEU A 414 -29.38 6.06 -15.63
CA LEU A 414 -27.99 6.10 -15.17
C LEU A 414 -27.31 4.74 -15.34
N TRP A 415 -28.01 3.65 -15.03
CA TRP A 415 -27.50 2.30 -15.22
C TRP A 415 -27.27 1.97 -16.71
N TYR A 416 -28.16 2.43 -17.59
CA TYR A 416 -27.98 2.31 -19.04
C TYR A 416 -26.71 3.04 -19.52
N PHE A 417 -26.48 4.28 -19.09
CA PHE A 417 -25.27 5.03 -19.42
C PHE A 417 -24.00 4.37 -18.87
N TYR A 418 -24.07 3.85 -17.64
CA TYR A 418 -22.97 3.12 -17.03
C TYR A 418 -22.60 1.87 -17.83
N LYS A 419 -23.59 1.04 -18.22
CA LYS A 419 -23.35 -0.14 -19.08
C LYS A 419 -22.75 0.25 -20.44
N ARG A 420 -23.23 1.33 -21.04
CA ARG A 420 -22.72 1.82 -22.33
C ARG A 420 -21.26 2.27 -22.23
N GLU A 421 -20.87 2.89 -21.12
CA GLU A 421 -19.48 3.31 -20.90
C GLU A 421 -18.56 2.13 -20.58
N LEU A 422 -19.04 1.18 -19.79
CA LEU A 422 -18.32 -0.06 -19.50
C LEU A 422 -18.05 -0.87 -20.78
N ALA A 423 -19.04 -0.99 -21.66
CA ALA A 423 -18.89 -1.63 -22.97
C ALA A 423 -17.84 -0.93 -23.85
N ARG A 424 -17.77 0.41 -23.84
CA ARG A 424 -16.73 1.16 -24.55
C ARG A 424 -15.33 0.91 -23.99
N LYS A 425 -15.19 0.84 -22.66
CA LYS A 425 -13.90 0.52 -22.01
C LYS A 425 -13.43 -0.90 -22.34
N ILE A 426 -14.33 -1.88 -22.28
CA ILE A 426 -14.02 -3.28 -22.64
C ILE A 426 -13.59 -3.38 -24.10
N ARG A 427 -14.31 -2.70 -25.02
CA ARG A 427 -13.95 -2.70 -26.45
C ARG A 427 -12.56 -2.09 -26.69
N ARG A 428 -12.20 -0.99 -26.01
CA ARG A 428 -10.85 -0.40 -26.09
C ARG A 428 -9.76 -1.34 -25.56
N SER A 429 -10.03 -2.05 -24.47
CA SER A 429 -9.08 -3.02 -23.91
C SER A 429 -8.85 -4.20 -24.84
N LEU A 430 -9.91 -4.72 -25.47
CA LEU A 430 -9.81 -5.83 -26.43
C LEU A 430 -9.04 -5.42 -27.71
N SER A 431 -9.23 -4.20 -28.21
CA SER A 431 -8.47 -3.69 -29.37
C SER A 431 -6.97 -3.59 -29.08
N ILE A 432 -6.57 -3.22 -27.86
CA ILE A 432 -5.16 -3.14 -27.46
C ILE A 432 -4.53 -4.53 -27.34
N SER A 433 -5.26 -5.51 -26.81
CA SER A 433 -4.77 -6.89 -26.69
C SER A 433 -4.64 -7.59 -28.04
N LEU A 434 -5.55 -7.34 -28.99
CA LEU A 434 -5.45 -7.90 -30.35
C LEU A 434 -4.26 -7.32 -31.12
N LEU A 435 -3.96 -6.02 -30.95
CA LEU A 435 -2.77 -5.38 -31.55
C LEU A 435 -1.44 -5.91 -30.98
N HIS A 436 -1.41 -6.45 -29.76
CA HIS A 436 -0.21 -7.09 -29.20
C HIS A 436 -0.01 -8.52 -29.72
N LYS A 437 -1.09 -9.22 -30.09
CA LYS A 437 -1.00 -10.61 -30.56
C LYS A 437 -0.44 -10.71 -31.99
N ASP A 438 -0.75 -9.74 -32.85
CA ASP A 438 -0.21 -9.69 -34.22
C ASP A 438 1.29 -9.36 -34.29
N LYS A 439 1.84 -8.69 -33.27
CA LYS A 439 3.30 -8.41 -33.23
C LYS A 439 4.13 -9.63 -32.85
N ASN A 440 3.58 -10.55 -32.06
CA ASN A 440 4.29 -11.79 -31.68
C ASN A 440 4.24 -12.87 -32.77
N TYR A 441 3.23 -12.86 -33.64
CA TYR A 441 3.16 -13.85 -34.73
C TYR A 441 4.15 -13.56 -35.88
N LYS A 442 4.70 -12.33 -35.96
CA LYS A 442 5.65 -11.93 -37.01
C LYS A 442 7.13 -12.13 -36.64
N SER A 443 7.43 -12.52 -35.40
CA SER A 443 8.80 -12.78 -34.93
C SER A 443 9.21 -14.26 -34.96
N GLU A 444 8.29 -15.18 -35.31
CA GLU A 444 8.53 -16.63 -35.20
C GLU A 444 8.75 -17.32 -36.56
N SER A 445 8.77 -16.59 -37.67
CA SER A 445 8.88 -17.14 -39.04
C SER A 445 10.21 -16.83 -39.75
N ILE A 446 11.30 -16.50 -39.05
CA ILE A 446 12.58 -16.11 -39.68
C ILE A 446 13.77 -17.05 -39.34
N ASN A 447 13.59 -18.09 -38.52
CA ASN A 447 14.72 -18.98 -38.12
C ASN A 447 14.54 -20.44 -38.51
N GLN A 448 14.24 -20.73 -39.77
CA GLN A 448 14.45 -22.06 -40.36
C GLN A 448 14.82 -21.90 -41.83
N ASP A 449 16.12 -21.76 -42.10
CA ASP A 449 16.78 -22.20 -43.34
C ASP A 449 18.27 -21.82 -43.23
N GLU A 450 19.12 -22.83 -42.93
CA GLU A 450 20.55 -22.97 -43.30
C GLU A 450 21.24 -23.88 -42.29
N LEU A 451 21.40 -25.17 -42.62
CA LEU A 451 22.62 -25.93 -42.32
C LEU A 451 22.65 -27.24 -43.13
N ALA A 452 23.42 -27.23 -44.20
CA ALA A 452 23.92 -28.43 -44.88
C ALA A 452 25.35 -28.13 -45.38
N THR A 453 26.17 -29.19 -45.49
CA THR A 453 27.54 -29.26 -46.06
C THR A 453 28.66 -28.65 -45.18
N ASP A 454 29.83 -29.26 -44.93
CA ASP A 454 30.45 -30.52 -45.40
C ASP A 454 31.56 -30.97 -44.43
N GLU A 455 31.96 -32.23 -44.60
CA GLU A 455 33.12 -32.93 -44.04
C GLU A 455 34.48 -32.25 -44.34
N GLU A 456 35.48 -32.42 -43.46
CA GLU A 456 36.67 -33.27 -43.64
C GLU A 456 37.88 -32.84 -42.76
N ASN A 457 38.39 -33.85 -42.03
CA ASN A 457 39.81 -34.23 -41.87
C ASN A 457 40.86 -33.25 -41.30
N SER A 458 41.49 -33.63 -40.18
CA SER A 458 42.87 -34.18 -40.17
C SER A 458 43.49 -34.28 -38.76
N ASP A 459 44.04 -35.47 -38.48
CA ASP A 459 44.91 -35.85 -37.37
C ASP A 459 46.16 -34.98 -37.24
N SER A 460 46.66 -34.82 -36.00
CA SER A 460 48.07 -35.01 -35.60
C SER A 460 48.32 -34.71 -34.11
N GLN A 461 48.55 -35.77 -33.32
CA GLN A 461 49.38 -35.77 -32.10
C GLN A 461 50.88 -35.68 -32.49
N PRO A 462 51.89 -35.42 -31.58
CA PRO A 462 52.02 -36.07 -30.27
C PRO A 462 52.85 -35.38 -29.12
N LEU A 463 52.78 -36.04 -27.95
CA LEU A 463 53.83 -36.32 -26.93
C LEU A 463 54.34 -35.29 -25.89
N LEU A 464 54.39 -35.81 -24.64
CA LEU A 464 55.21 -35.50 -23.43
C LEU A 464 54.77 -34.27 -22.61
N HIS A 465 54.61 -34.31 -21.28
CA HIS A 465 55.47 -34.89 -20.26
C HIS A 465 54.71 -35.09 -18.92
N ASN A 466 54.94 -36.23 -18.25
CA ASN A 466 54.50 -36.54 -16.88
C ASN A 466 55.46 -35.95 -15.83
N GLY A 467 54.90 -35.36 -14.77
CA GLY A 467 55.64 -34.92 -13.59
C GLY A 467 54.86 -35.19 -12.31
N ASN A 468 55.16 -36.31 -11.65
CA ASN A 468 54.70 -36.69 -10.31
C ASN A 468 55.25 -35.73 -9.24
N VAL A 469 54.40 -35.32 -8.29
CA VAL A 469 54.82 -34.72 -7.01
C VAL A 469 54.24 -35.54 -5.86
N THR A 470 55.13 -35.99 -4.99
CA THR A 470 54.90 -36.77 -3.76
C THR A 470 54.29 -35.93 -2.63
N PRO A 471 53.55 -36.55 -1.68
CA PRO A 471 53.01 -35.85 -0.51
C PRO A 471 53.99 -35.94 0.67
N ASN A 472 54.21 -34.82 1.36
CA ASN A 472 54.97 -34.77 2.61
C ASN A 472 54.12 -34.30 3.79
N SER A 473 54.06 -35.18 4.79
CA SER A 473 54.22 -34.94 6.22
C SER A 473 53.20 -34.10 6.99
N LEU A 474 52.45 -34.82 7.84
CA LEU A 474 51.67 -34.36 8.99
C LEU A 474 52.54 -33.68 10.06
N GLN A 475 52.03 -32.61 10.66
CA GLN A 475 52.36 -32.20 12.02
C GLN A 475 51.08 -31.97 12.85
N PRO A 476 51.09 -32.32 14.16
CA PRO A 476 49.88 -32.32 14.99
C PRO A 476 49.57 -30.96 15.65
N ILE A 477 48.28 -30.73 15.84
CA ILE A 477 47.66 -29.60 16.55
C ILE A 477 47.70 -29.88 18.07
N PRO A 478 48.11 -28.93 18.93
CA PRO A 478 47.97 -29.08 20.39
C PRO A 478 46.54 -28.78 20.84
N SER A 479 46.00 -29.69 21.66
CA SER A 479 44.70 -29.62 22.31
C SER A 479 44.72 -28.67 23.51
N TYR A 480 43.75 -27.75 23.57
CA TYR A 480 43.47 -26.96 24.77
C TYR A 480 42.39 -27.65 25.61
N ARG A 481 42.74 -27.93 26.88
CA ARG A 481 41.84 -28.40 27.95
C ARG A 481 40.85 -27.30 28.31
N TYR A 482 39.56 -27.64 28.39
CA TYR A 482 38.58 -26.91 29.20
C TYR A 482 38.52 -27.55 30.59
N GLY A 483 38.69 -26.72 31.63
CA GLY A 483 38.53 -27.10 33.02
C GLY A 483 37.06 -27.14 33.43
N GLU A 484 36.71 -28.17 34.19
CA GLU A 484 35.46 -28.32 34.90
C GLU A 484 35.38 -27.34 36.08
N GLY A 485 34.26 -26.63 36.20
CA GLY A 485 33.90 -25.85 37.37
C GLY A 485 32.73 -26.52 38.08
N THR A 486 32.97 -27.01 39.28
CA THR A 486 32.02 -27.71 40.15
C THR A 486 31.10 -26.71 40.86
N LEU A 487 29.82 -27.07 40.94
CA LEU A 487 28.81 -26.46 41.80
C LEU A 487 29.07 -26.79 43.28
N GLN A 488 29.00 -25.77 44.14
CA GLN A 488 28.49 -25.84 45.51
C GLN A 488 27.69 -24.57 45.81
#